data_AF-X1HSR1-F1
#
_entry.id   AF-X1HSR1-F1
#
_cell.length_a   1.000
_cell.length_b   1.000
_cell.length_c   1.000
_cell.angle_alpha   90.00
_cell.angle_beta   90.00
_cell.angle_gamma   90.00
#
_symmetry.space_group_name_H-M   'P 1'
#
loop_
_entity.id
_entity.type
_entity.pdbx_description
1 polymer ?
#
loop_
_entity_poly.entity_id
_entity_poly.type
_entity_poly.pdbx_seq_one_letter_code
_entity_poly.pdbx_strand_id
1 'polypeptide(L)'
;SVPMSPRFEQAVIDYLKVREKPKDRFKDYLFINKIGRYKGEKLLSVSVVRRITKKTALRAGITRTVTPYKTIKPSAITLRLNDKVNPRIVQRIARHKDIKTTLIYDHSDDNDALEYLKHQEHQFDDYNKLSSKAKAQVLLEKLFNGELDNATFNAGIELLRQDNKHKGVPDGYA
;
A
#
# COMPACT_ATOMS: atom_id res chain seq x y z
N SER A 1 -10.89 -8.32 13.56
CA SER A 1 -11.03 -8.81 12.17
C SER A 1 -9.71 -8.66 11.43
N VAL A 2 -9.46 -9.45 10.38
CA VAL A 2 -8.28 -9.30 9.51
C VAL A 2 -8.74 -8.59 8.24
N PRO A 3 -8.14 -7.47 7.84
CA PRO A 3 -8.47 -6.85 6.55
C PRO A 3 -8.06 -7.79 5.43
N MET A 4 -9.01 -8.13 4.56
CA MET A 4 -8.80 -9.00 3.40
C MET A 4 -8.89 -8.13 2.15
N SER A 5 -7.95 -8.33 1.22
CA SER A 5 -8.05 -7.66 -0.08
C SER A 5 -9.05 -8.42 -0.97
N PRO A 6 -9.68 -7.76 -1.96
CA PRO A 6 -10.59 -8.43 -2.90
C PRO A 6 -9.93 -9.64 -3.58
N ARG A 7 -8.63 -9.53 -3.90
CA ARG A 7 -7.85 -10.65 -4.45
C ARG A 7 -7.72 -11.83 -3.48
N PHE A 8 -7.56 -11.56 -2.18
CA PHE A 8 -7.49 -12.62 -1.18
C PHE A 8 -8.85 -13.30 -1.00
N GLU A 9 -9.93 -12.52 -0.93
CA GLU A 9 -11.29 -13.05 -0.84
C GLU A 9 -11.62 -13.94 -2.02
N GLN A 10 -11.31 -13.49 -3.23
CA GLN A 10 -11.50 -14.27 -4.45
C GLN A 10 -10.71 -15.60 -4.40
N ALA A 11 -9.45 -15.57 -3.94
CA ALA A 11 -8.65 -16.78 -3.82
C ALA A 11 -9.23 -17.78 -2.79
N VAL A 12 -9.83 -17.29 -1.70
CA VAL A 12 -10.54 -18.14 -0.74
C VAL A 12 -11.80 -18.73 -1.35
N ILE A 13 -12.61 -17.93 -2.06
CA ILE A 13 -13.80 -18.39 -2.77
C ILE A 13 -13.44 -19.48 -3.79
N ASP A 14 -12.40 -19.27 -4.57
CA ASP A 14 -11.95 -20.23 -5.57
C ASP A 14 -11.42 -21.52 -4.94
N TYR A 15 -10.74 -21.42 -3.80
CA TYR A 15 -10.37 -22.59 -3.02
C TYR A 15 -11.60 -23.36 -2.52
N LEU A 16 -12.63 -22.67 -2.02
CA LEU A 16 -13.85 -23.31 -1.50
C LEU A 16 -14.60 -24.11 -2.58
N LYS A 17 -14.55 -23.68 -3.85
CA LYS A 17 -15.15 -24.42 -4.99
C LYS A 17 -14.51 -25.79 -5.22
N VAL A 18 -13.20 -25.92 -4.95
CA VAL A 18 -12.43 -27.15 -5.16
C VAL A 18 -12.06 -27.87 -3.87
N ARG A 19 -12.53 -27.36 -2.72
CA ARG A 19 -12.24 -27.91 -1.40
C ARG A 19 -12.98 -29.23 -1.24
N GLU A 20 -12.24 -30.25 -0.81
CA GLU A 20 -12.80 -31.57 -0.49
C GLU A 20 -13.86 -31.49 0.62
N LYS A 21 -14.73 -32.49 0.73
CA LYS A 21 -15.70 -32.52 1.84
C LYS A 21 -14.96 -32.76 3.16
N PRO A 22 -15.06 -31.86 4.16
CA PRO A 22 -14.47 -32.11 5.47
C PRO A 22 -15.21 -33.25 6.18
N LYS A 23 -14.50 -34.02 7.00
CA LYS A 23 -15.15 -34.91 7.98
C LYS A 23 -15.85 -34.05 9.03
N ASP A 24 -16.89 -34.59 9.68
CA ASP A 24 -17.75 -33.81 10.59
C ASP A 24 -16.97 -33.04 11.66
N ARG A 25 -15.97 -33.69 12.28
CA ARG A 25 -15.12 -33.08 13.31
C ARG A 25 -14.26 -31.90 12.81
N PHE A 26 -14.07 -31.77 11.49
CA PHE A 26 -13.16 -30.79 10.89
C PHE A 26 -13.88 -29.78 9.97
N LYS A 27 -15.21 -29.65 10.09
CA LYS A 27 -16.03 -28.74 9.27
C LYS A 27 -15.56 -27.28 9.35
N ASP A 28 -15.15 -26.82 10.54
CA ASP A 28 -14.76 -25.43 10.81
C ASP A 28 -13.34 -25.07 10.34
N TYR A 29 -12.55 -26.04 9.89
CA TYR A 29 -11.19 -25.79 9.42
C TYR A 29 -11.22 -25.33 7.96
N LEU A 30 -10.75 -24.11 7.67
CA LEU A 30 -10.67 -23.61 6.30
C LEU A 30 -9.87 -24.57 5.41
N PHE A 31 -8.62 -24.84 5.78
CA PHE A 31 -7.75 -25.75 5.02
C PHE A 31 -7.83 -27.18 5.54
N ILE A 32 -8.11 -28.11 4.63
CA ILE A 32 -8.20 -29.54 4.89
C ILE A 32 -7.21 -30.33 4.03
N ASN A 33 -6.87 -31.53 4.49
CA ASN A 33 -6.04 -32.45 3.76
C ASN A 33 -6.86 -33.09 2.61
N LYS A 34 -6.25 -33.14 1.43
CA LYS A 34 -6.88 -33.60 0.19
C LYS A 34 -6.58 -35.05 -0.17
N ILE A 35 -5.56 -35.67 0.41
CA ILE A 35 -5.02 -36.96 -0.05
C ILE A 35 -4.81 -37.93 1.12
N GLY A 36 -4.97 -39.23 0.84
CA GLY A 36 -4.61 -40.34 1.72
C GLY A 36 -5.60 -40.56 2.87
N ARG A 37 -5.18 -41.32 3.89
CA ARG A 37 -6.03 -41.71 5.04
C ARG A 37 -6.62 -40.54 5.84
N TYR A 38 -5.98 -39.39 5.77
CA TYR A 38 -6.38 -38.16 6.47
C TYR A 38 -7.22 -37.22 5.61
N LYS A 39 -7.70 -37.67 4.44
CA LYS A 39 -8.56 -36.86 3.56
C LYS A 39 -9.77 -36.31 4.32
N GLY A 40 -10.04 -35.03 4.18
CA GLY A 40 -11.14 -34.33 4.88
C GLY A 40 -10.82 -33.94 6.33
N GLU A 41 -9.61 -34.20 6.83
CA GLU A 41 -9.17 -33.74 8.16
C GLU A 41 -8.38 -32.42 8.07
N LYS A 42 -8.09 -31.80 9.22
CA LYS A 42 -7.22 -30.61 9.26
C LYS A 42 -5.83 -30.89 8.69
N LEU A 43 -5.16 -29.85 8.22
CA LEU A 43 -3.73 -29.97 7.92
C LEU A 43 -2.94 -30.35 9.18
N LEU A 44 -2.17 -31.42 9.09
CA LEU A 44 -1.47 -32.01 10.23
C LEU A 44 -0.25 -31.19 10.68
N SER A 45 0.36 -30.42 9.77
CA SER A 45 1.60 -29.70 10.06
C SER A 45 1.83 -28.51 9.14
N VAL A 46 2.49 -27.49 9.70
CA VAL A 46 3.04 -26.33 8.96
C VAL A 46 4.00 -26.77 7.84
N SER A 47 4.62 -27.95 7.96
CA SER A 47 5.49 -28.52 6.93
C SER A 47 4.77 -28.76 5.60
N VAL A 48 3.46 -29.03 5.62
CA VAL A 48 2.65 -29.16 4.39
C VAL A 48 2.61 -27.81 3.66
N VAL A 49 2.33 -26.73 4.39
CA VAL A 49 2.32 -25.36 3.84
C VAL A 49 3.69 -25.02 3.28
N ARG A 50 4.77 -25.26 4.03
CA ARG A 50 6.15 -25.03 3.56
C ARG A 50 6.46 -25.79 2.26
N ARG A 51 6.03 -27.06 2.16
CA ARG A 51 6.25 -27.89 0.96
C ARG A 51 5.47 -27.36 -0.24
N ILE A 52 4.20 -26.98 -0.04
CA ILE A 52 3.38 -26.37 -1.09
C ILE A 52 4.03 -25.07 -1.56
N THR A 53 4.44 -24.19 -0.63
CA THR A 53 5.14 -22.94 -0.94
C THR A 53 6.40 -23.19 -1.77
N LYS A 54 7.26 -24.14 -1.36
CA LYS A 54 8.49 -24.48 -2.11
C LYS A 54 8.16 -24.98 -3.51
N LYS A 55 7.18 -25.87 -3.66
CA LYS A 55 6.78 -26.40 -4.98
C LYS A 55 6.23 -25.30 -5.87
N THR A 56 5.41 -24.39 -5.33
CA THR A 56 4.89 -23.24 -6.07
C THR A 56 6.00 -22.29 -6.50
N ALA A 57 6.97 -22.00 -5.63
CA ALA A 57 8.12 -21.16 -5.95
C ALA A 57 8.96 -21.76 -7.09
N LEU A 58 9.25 -23.06 -7.02
CA LEU A 58 9.98 -23.77 -8.09
C LEU A 58 9.23 -23.73 -9.42
N ARG A 59 7.90 -23.93 -9.41
CA ARG A 59 7.05 -23.81 -10.62
C ARG A 59 7.05 -22.40 -11.22
N ALA A 60 7.30 -21.38 -10.40
CA ALA A 60 7.42 -19.99 -10.83
C ALA A 60 8.87 -19.61 -11.24
N GLY A 61 9.79 -20.58 -11.32
CA GLY A 61 11.19 -20.32 -11.69
C GLY A 61 12.06 -19.77 -10.54
N ILE A 62 11.54 -19.73 -9.30
CA ILE A 62 12.31 -19.23 -8.15
C ILE A 62 13.15 -20.37 -7.58
N THR A 63 14.45 -20.31 -7.79
CA THR A 63 15.43 -21.35 -7.40
C THR A 63 15.87 -21.25 -5.94
N ARG A 64 15.82 -20.05 -5.34
CA ARG A 64 16.13 -19.86 -3.92
C ARG A 64 15.11 -20.53 -3.01
N THR A 65 15.53 -20.86 -1.78
CA THR A 65 14.62 -21.41 -0.78
C THR A 65 13.59 -20.36 -0.33
N VAL A 66 12.32 -20.54 -0.70
CA VAL A 66 11.21 -19.68 -0.28
C VAL A 66 10.41 -20.36 0.82
N THR A 67 10.21 -19.65 1.94
CA THR A 67 9.31 -20.10 3.00
C THR A 67 8.38 -18.98 3.48
N PRO A 68 7.17 -19.31 4.02
CA PRO A 68 6.22 -18.30 4.47
C PRO A 68 6.80 -17.32 5.50
N TYR A 69 7.48 -17.84 6.52
CA TYR A 69 7.93 -17.03 7.65
C TYR A 69 9.30 -16.38 7.45
N LYS A 70 10.24 -17.04 6.78
CA LYS A 70 11.60 -16.47 6.59
C LYS A 70 11.72 -15.60 5.34
N THR A 71 10.86 -15.80 4.34
CA THR A 71 11.00 -15.13 3.04
C THR A 71 9.77 -14.32 2.71
N ILE A 72 8.59 -14.95 2.58
CA ILE A 72 7.39 -14.28 2.05
C ILE A 72 6.92 -13.15 2.96
N LYS A 73 6.77 -13.41 4.28
CA LYS A 73 6.30 -12.39 5.23
C LYS A 73 7.27 -11.19 5.31
N PRO A 74 8.58 -11.39 5.55
CA PRO A 74 9.57 -10.31 5.48
C PRO A 74 9.50 -9.51 4.19
N SER A 75 9.56 -10.17 3.02
CA SER A 75 9.53 -9.47 1.73
C SER A 75 8.25 -8.67 1.52
N ALA A 76 7.11 -9.17 2.00
CA ALA A 76 5.84 -8.45 1.94
C ALA A 76 5.79 -7.22 2.86
N ILE A 77 6.52 -7.23 3.98
CA ILE A 77 6.66 -6.08 4.88
C ILE A 77 7.61 -5.06 4.26
N THR A 78 8.82 -5.48 3.87
CA THR A 78 9.82 -4.63 3.22
C THR A 78 9.23 -3.95 1.99
N LEU A 79 8.51 -4.67 1.13
CA LEU A 79 7.86 -4.07 -0.05
C LEU A 79 6.94 -2.90 0.33
N ARG A 80 6.10 -3.06 1.36
CA ARG A 80 5.17 -2.00 1.77
C ARG A 80 5.88 -0.80 2.39
N LEU A 81 6.98 -1.03 3.10
CA LEU A 81 7.79 0.05 3.65
C LEU A 81 8.50 0.81 2.52
N ASN A 82 9.01 0.10 1.51
CA ASN A 82 9.59 0.70 0.30
C ASN A 82 8.56 1.51 -0.49
N ASP A 83 7.32 1.03 -0.57
CA ASP A 83 6.17 1.75 -1.16
C ASP A 83 5.71 2.95 -0.29
N LYS A 84 6.50 3.32 0.74
CA LYS A 84 6.28 4.43 1.67
C LYS A 84 4.92 4.38 2.39
N VAL A 85 4.36 3.17 2.57
CA VAL A 85 3.12 2.98 3.33
C VAL A 85 3.37 3.27 4.81
N ASN A 86 2.43 3.94 5.46
CA ASN A 86 2.51 4.25 6.89
C ASN A 86 2.89 2.99 7.71
N PRO A 87 4.01 3.02 8.47
CA PRO A 87 4.50 1.86 9.23
C PRO A 87 3.48 1.27 10.22
N ARG A 88 2.55 2.07 10.75
CA ARG A 88 1.45 1.59 11.61
C ARG A 88 0.43 0.74 10.86
N ILE A 89 0.16 1.07 9.59
CA ILE A 89 -0.69 0.26 8.72
C ILE A 89 0.03 -1.06 8.43
N VAL A 90 1.31 -0.99 8.06
CA VAL A 90 2.14 -2.18 7.81
C VAL A 90 2.20 -3.08 9.05
N GLN A 91 2.36 -2.52 10.25
CA GLN A 91 2.32 -3.24 11.52
C GLN A 91 1.01 -4.02 11.71
N ARG A 92 -0.14 -3.38 11.44
CA ARG A 92 -1.46 -4.02 11.54
C ARG A 92 -1.62 -5.18 10.56
N ILE A 93 -1.16 -4.99 9.31
CA ILE A 93 -1.15 -6.06 8.29
C ILE A 93 -0.23 -7.22 8.70
N ALA A 94 0.97 -6.92 9.20
CA ALA A 94 1.96 -7.90 9.64
C ALA A 94 1.57 -8.64 10.94
N ARG A 95 0.61 -8.09 11.69
CA ARG A 95 0.18 -8.52 13.03
C ARG A 95 1.34 -8.57 14.03
N HIS A 96 2.19 -7.55 14.00
CA HIS A 96 3.22 -7.37 15.00
C HIS A 96 2.68 -6.61 16.20
N LYS A 97 2.86 -7.17 17.40
CA LYS A 97 2.48 -6.52 18.65
C LYS A 97 3.25 -5.21 18.84
N ASP A 98 4.54 -5.24 18.55
CA ASP A 98 5.43 -4.09 18.65
C ASP A 98 5.76 -3.56 17.24
N ILE A 99 5.76 -2.22 17.12
CA ILE A 99 6.20 -1.55 15.90
C ILE A 99 7.67 -1.83 15.60
N LYS A 100 8.50 -2.00 16.65
CA LYS A 100 9.93 -2.33 16.49
C LYS A 100 10.15 -3.59 15.66
N THR A 101 9.31 -4.63 15.83
CA THR A 101 9.37 -5.86 15.02
C THR A 101 9.03 -5.64 13.55
N THR A 102 8.33 -4.55 13.21
CA THR A 102 8.05 -4.16 11.82
C THR A 102 9.20 -3.35 11.25
N LEU A 103 9.76 -2.44 12.04
CA LEU A 103 10.85 -1.56 11.62
C LEU A 103 12.19 -2.27 11.39
N ILE A 104 12.37 -3.51 11.85
CA ILE A 104 13.57 -4.30 11.46
C ILE A 104 13.67 -4.55 9.94
N TYR A 105 12.57 -4.36 9.21
CA TYR A 105 12.49 -4.51 7.76
C TYR A 105 12.55 -3.16 7.03
N ASP A 106 12.64 -2.07 7.79
CA ASP A 106 12.84 -0.74 7.25
C ASP A 106 14.34 -0.54 7.00
N HIS A 107 14.66 -0.16 5.77
CA HIS A 107 16.02 0.09 5.32
C HIS A 107 16.18 1.51 4.81
N SER A 108 15.24 2.41 5.16
CA SER A 108 15.33 3.81 4.79
C SER A 108 16.57 4.47 5.38
N ASP A 109 17.24 5.30 4.60
CA ASP A 109 18.41 6.06 5.03
C ASP A 109 18.18 7.59 4.93
N ASP A 110 19.23 8.37 5.21
CA ASP A 110 19.17 9.83 5.12
C ASP A 110 18.94 10.31 3.67
N ASN A 111 19.31 9.52 2.65
CA ASN A 111 19.06 9.88 1.26
C ASN A 111 17.57 9.78 0.94
N ASP A 112 16.89 8.74 1.43
CA ASP A 112 15.42 8.64 1.33
C ASP A 112 14.73 9.85 1.96
N ALA A 113 15.23 10.31 3.12
CA ALA A 113 14.70 11.49 3.80
C ALA A 113 14.95 12.77 2.99
N LEU A 114 16.16 12.94 2.45
CA LEU A 114 16.51 14.08 1.59
C LEU A 114 15.70 14.09 0.29
N GLU A 115 15.49 12.94 -0.35
CA GLU A 115 14.65 12.81 -1.53
C GLU A 115 13.20 13.21 -1.23
N TYR A 116 12.65 12.76 -0.10
CA TYR A 116 11.33 13.18 0.36
C TYR A 116 11.24 14.71 0.53
N LEU A 117 12.20 15.32 1.22
CA LEU A 117 12.22 16.77 1.44
C LEU A 117 12.35 17.54 0.12
N LYS A 118 13.23 17.12 -0.80
CA LYS A 118 13.35 17.72 -2.14
C LYS A 118 12.04 17.65 -2.92
N HIS A 119 11.33 16.53 -2.87
CA HIS A 119 10.02 16.42 -3.51
C HIS A 119 9.00 17.40 -2.93
N GLN A 120 9.02 17.66 -1.62
CA GLN A 120 8.16 18.66 -1.00
C GLN A 120 8.52 20.08 -1.43
N GLU A 121 9.82 20.41 -1.48
CA GLU A 121 10.30 21.72 -1.90
C GLU A 121 10.05 21.98 -3.39
N HIS A 122 10.31 21.01 -4.26
CA HIS A 122 10.02 21.12 -5.70
C HIS A 122 8.54 21.34 -5.98
N GLN A 123 7.63 20.72 -5.20
CA GLN A 123 6.20 21.02 -5.34
C GLN A 123 5.87 22.48 -5.04
N PHE A 124 6.58 23.11 -4.10
CA PHE A 124 6.39 24.50 -3.74
C PHE A 124 6.98 25.46 -4.80
N ASP A 125 8.19 25.16 -5.28
CA ASP A 125 8.87 25.93 -6.32
C ASP A 125 8.18 25.83 -7.69
N ASP A 126 7.72 24.65 -8.07
CA ASP A 126 6.94 24.44 -9.29
C ASP A 126 5.60 25.18 -9.19
N TYR A 127 4.91 25.11 -8.04
CA TYR A 127 3.67 25.86 -7.84
C TYR A 127 3.86 27.36 -8.08
N ASN A 128 4.94 27.96 -7.58
CA ASN A 128 5.19 29.39 -7.79
C ASN A 128 5.45 29.76 -9.26
N LYS A 129 6.03 28.84 -10.04
CA LYS A 129 6.27 28.99 -11.49
C LYS A 129 5.05 28.70 -12.36
N LEU A 130 4.01 28.05 -11.83
CA LEU A 130 2.78 27.76 -12.57
C LEU A 130 2.09 29.06 -13.04
N SER A 131 1.49 29.00 -14.24
CA SER A 131 0.56 30.03 -14.69
C SER A 131 -0.63 30.13 -13.73
N SER A 132 -1.27 31.30 -13.65
CA SER A 132 -2.42 31.53 -12.78
C SER A 132 -3.56 30.54 -13.04
N LYS A 133 -3.73 30.08 -14.29
CA LYS A 133 -4.70 29.03 -14.66
C LYS A 133 -4.35 27.68 -14.03
N ALA A 134 -3.09 27.28 -14.10
CA ALA A 134 -2.63 26.02 -13.52
C ALA A 134 -2.67 26.06 -11.98
N LYS A 135 -2.33 27.20 -11.36
CA LYS A 135 -2.51 27.42 -9.90
C LYS A 135 -3.98 27.25 -9.48
N ALA A 136 -4.92 27.82 -10.25
CA ALA A 136 -6.34 27.66 -9.97
C ALA A 136 -6.83 26.19 -10.12
N GLN A 137 -6.29 25.44 -11.08
CA GLN A 137 -6.58 24.00 -11.23
C GLN A 137 -6.10 23.20 -10.01
N VAL A 138 -4.88 23.45 -9.53
CA VAL A 138 -4.34 22.79 -8.33
C VAL A 138 -5.19 23.10 -7.09
N LEU A 139 -5.61 24.36 -6.91
CA LEU A 139 -6.53 24.72 -5.80
C LEU A 139 -7.87 24.00 -5.90
N LEU A 140 -8.39 23.80 -7.12
CA LEU A 140 -9.65 23.10 -7.36
C LEU A 140 -9.53 21.60 -7.06
N GLU A 141 -8.43 20.96 -7.45
CA GLU A 141 -8.15 19.57 -7.12
C GLU A 141 -8.06 19.35 -5.61
N LYS A 142 -7.36 20.25 -4.90
CA LYS A 142 -7.26 20.20 -3.43
C LYS A 142 -8.62 20.37 -2.74
N LEU A 143 -9.51 21.22 -3.29
CA LEU A 143 -10.88 21.33 -2.81
C LEU A 143 -11.65 20.02 -3.01
N PHE A 144 -11.54 19.39 -4.19
CA PHE A 144 -12.22 18.11 -4.46
C PHE A 144 -11.71 16.95 -3.61
N ASN A 145 -10.42 16.93 -3.28
CA ASN A 145 -9.83 15.95 -2.38
C ASN A 145 -10.19 16.18 -0.90
N GLY A 146 -10.86 17.30 -0.58
CA GLY A 146 -11.20 17.68 0.80
C GLY A 146 -10.00 18.20 1.61
N GLU A 147 -8.91 18.56 0.94
CA GLU A 147 -7.71 19.14 1.56
C GLU A 147 -7.87 20.65 1.86
N LEU A 148 -8.86 21.30 1.22
CA LEU A 148 -9.21 22.72 1.40
C LEU A 148 -10.71 22.86 1.64
N ASP A 149 -11.09 23.86 2.44
CA ASP A 149 -12.48 24.32 2.55
C ASP A 149 -12.80 25.40 1.48
N ASN A 150 -14.09 25.65 1.29
CA ASN A 150 -14.59 26.62 0.31
C ASN A 150 -14.11 28.07 0.58
N ALA A 151 -13.95 28.48 1.84
CA ALA A 151 -13.51 29.83 2.18
C ALA A 151 -12.03 30.01 1.80
N THR A 152 -11.19 29.02 2.13
CA THR A 152 -9.77 29.00 1.78
C THR A 152 -9.55 28.95 0.26
N PHE A 153 -10.37 28.18 -0.46
CA PHE A 153 -10.36 28.17 -1.93
C PHE A 153 -10.69 29.55 -2.52
N ASN A 154 -11.78 30.18 -2.07
CA ASN A 154 -12.19 31.50 -2.57
C ASN A 154 -11.14 32.58 -2.30
N ALA A 155 -10.52 32.57 -1.11
CA ALA A 155 -9.41 33.46 -0.79
C ALA A 155 -8.22 33.26 -1.75
N GLY A 156 -7.88 32.00 -2.06
CA GLY A 156 -6.83 31.66 -3.03
C GLY A 156 -7.13 32.16 -4.45
N ILE A 157 -8.37 32.03 -4.93
CA ILE A 157 -8.78 32.53 -6.24
C ILE A 157 -8.71 34.07 -6.30
N GLU A 158 -9.09 34.76 -5.23
CA GLU A 158 -9.03 36.22 -5.20
C GLU A 158 -7.58 36.73 -5.26
N LEU A 159 -6.65 36.07 -4.55
CA LEU A 159 -5.21 36.36 -4.65
C LEU A 159 -4.68 36.16 -6.07
N LEU A 160 -5.07 35.07 -6.76
CA LEU A 160 -4.67 34.82 -8.15
C LEU A 160 -5.25 35.86 -9.12
N ARG A 161 -6.46 36.36 -8.86
CA ARG A 161 -7.10 37.43 -9.64
C ARG A 161 -6.37 38.76 -9.47
N GLN A 162 -5.88 39.06 -8.27
CA GLN A 162 -5.11 40.28 -7.99
C GLN A 162 -3.73 40.26 -8.67
N ASP A 163 -3.01 39.12 -8.63
CA ASP A 163 -1.70 38.97 -9.29
C ASP A 163 -1.79 39.17 -10.82
N ASN A 164 -2.86 38.67 -11.44
CA ASN A 164 -3.11 38.87 -12.87
C ASN A 164 -3.46 40.32 -13.24
N LYS A 165 -4.11 41.08 -12.35
CA LYS A 165 -4.39 42.50 -12.60
C LYS A 165 -3.12 43.34 -12.59
N HIS A 166 -2.16 43.00 -11.72
CA HIS A 166 -0.87 43.71 -11.64
C HIS A 166 0.01 43.47 -12.88
N LYS A 167 -0.02 42.27 -13.47
CA LYS A 167 0.74 41.94 -14.69
C LYS A 167 0.15 42.50 -15.99
N GLY A 168 -1.05 43.07 -15.94
CA GLY A 168 -1.78 43.63 -17.09
C GLY A 168 -1.68 45.15 -17.24
N VAL A 169 -0.94 45.84 -16.38
CA VAL A 169 -0.65 47.28 -16.54
C VAL A 169 0.67 47.41 -17.29
N PRO A 170 0.69 47.90 -18.53
CA PRO A 170 1.93 48.28 -19.18
C PRO A 170 2.52 49.48 -18.42
N ASP A 171 3.76 49.37 -17.97
CA ASP A 171 4.55 50.55 -17.60
C ASP A 171 4.75 51.40 -18.87
N GLY A 172 4.14 52.58 -18.89
CA GLY A 172 4.30 53.61 -19.94
C GLY A 172 3.08 54.53 -19.99
N TYR A 173 3.16 55.85 -19.87
CA TYR A 173 4.27 56.81 -19.87
C TYR A 173 3.89 58.01 -18.98
N ALA A 174 4.88 58.86 -18.70
CA ALA A 174 4.75 60.22 -18.19
C ALA A 174 3.68 61.06 -18.90
#